data_AF-A0A3D5NTC5-F1
#
_entry.id   AF-A0A3D5NTC5-F1
#
_cell.length_a   1.000
_cell.length_b   1.000
_cell.length_c   1.000
_cell.angle_alpha   90.00
_cell.angle_beta   90.00
_cell.angle_gamma   90.00
#
_symmetry.space_group_name_H-M   'P 1'
#
loop_
_entity.id
_entity.type
_entity.pdbx_description
1 polymer ?
#
loop_
_entity_poly.entity_id
_entity_poly.type
_entity_poly.pdbx_seq_one_letter_code
_entity_poly.pdbx_strand_id
1 'polypeptide(L)' 'KIELQIKTMTDKLKEIRGSDVILPTVSYGYSIFPGGDHLDFNKILKEADDQMYHYKKAHKDRYQQEASIRYTLQDI' A
#
# COMPACT_ATOMS: atom_id res chain seq x y z
N LYS A 1 -6.74 -0.58 16.68
CA LYS A 1 -8.09 -0.52 16.03
C LYS A 1 -7.99 -0.18 14.54
N ILE A 2 -7.35 0.93 14.16
CA ILE A 2 -7.21 1.35 12.76
C ILE A 2 -6.38 0.38 11.90
N GLU A 3 -5.26 -0.14 12.43
CA GLU A 3 -4.42 -1.14 11.74
C GLU A 3 -5.20 -2.39 11.32
N LEU A 4 -6.05 -2.90 12.22
CA LEU A 4 -6.89 -4.06 11.94
C LEU A 4 -7.93 -3.76 10.84
N GLN A 5 -8.48 -2.55 10.81
CA GLN A 5 -9.43 -2.12 9.78
C GLN A 5 -8.74 -2.00 8.42
N ILE A 6 -7.55 -1.39 8.39
CA ILE A 6 -6.74 -1.27 7.18
C ILE A 6 -6.35 -2.66 6.67
N LYS A 7 -5.89 -3.55 7.55
CA LYS A 7 -5.56 -4.94 7.22
C LYS A 7 -6.77 -5.68 6.64
N THR A 8 -7.93 -5.56 7.28
CA THR A 8 -9.18 -6.18 6.80
C THR A 8 -9.56 -5.66 5.41
N MET A 9 -9.42 -4.35 5.17
CA MET A 9 -9.69 -3.75 3.86
C MET A 9 -8.73 -4.29 2.79
N THR A 10 -7.44 -4.37 3.09
CA THR A 10 -6.42 -4.83 2.13
C THR A 10 -6.54 -6.32 1.83
N ASP A 11 -6.91 -7.12 2.83
CA ASP A 11 -7.14 -8.56 2.70
C ASP A 11 -8.34 -8.82 1.78
N LYS A 12 -9.46 -8.10 1.96
CA LYS A 12 -10.63 -8.18 1.06
C LYS A 12 -10.31 -7.80 -0.37
N LEU A 13 -9.53 -6.73 -0.59
CA LEU A 13 -9.08 -6.33 -1.93
C LEU A 13 -8.18 -7.40 -2.57
N LYS A 14 -7.42 -8.15 -1.77
CA LYS A 14 -6.61 -9.27 -2.24
C LYS A 14 -7.48 -10.49 -2.61
N GLU A 15 -8.50 -10.80 -1.83
CA GLU A 15 -9.44 -11.88 -2.13
C GLU A 15 -10.18 -11.64 -3.45
N ILE A 16 -10.71 -10.43 -3.66
CA ILE A 16 -11.46 -10.09 -4.88
C ILE A 16 -10.55 -10.09 -6.12
N ARG A 17 -9.24 -9.81 -5.96
CA ARG A 17 -8.28 -9.94 -7.08
C ARG A 17 -8.12 -11.38 -7.58
N GLY A 18 -8.44 -12.37 -6.75
CA GLY A 18 -8.39 -13.78 -7.13
C GLY A 18 -9.54 -14.22 -8.04
N SER A 19 -10.58 -13.40 -8.22
CA SER A 19 -11.80 -13.76 -8.96
C SER A 19 -11.90 -13.14 -10.36
N ASP A 20 -10.77 -12.97 -11.07
CA ASP A 20 -10.68 -12.42 -12.44
C ASP A 20 -11.25 -10.99 -12.64
N VAL A 21 -11.43 -10.23 -11.55
CA VAL A 21 -11.86 -8.84 -11.60
C VAL A 21 -10.64 -7.91 -11.61
N ILE A 22 -10.56 -7.02 -12.60
CA ILE A 22 -9.55 -5.95 -12.63
C ILE A 22 -9.84 -4.98 -11.49
N LEU A 23 -9.02 -5.03 -10.45
CA LEU A 23 -9.12 -4.14 -9.29
C LEU A 23 -7.96 -3.14 -9.23
N PRO A 24 -8.24 -1.92 -8.72
CA PRO A 24 -7.19 -0.96 -8.45
C PRO A 24 -6.22 -1.46 -7.37
N THR A 25 -4.94 -1.14 -7.53
CA THR A 25 -3.94 -1.26 -6.48
C THR A 25 -4.06 -0.09 -5.52
N VAL A 26 -4.24 -0.37 -4.24
CA VAL A 26 -4.33 0.67 -3.19
C VAL A 26 -3.07 0.61 -2.34
N SER A 27 -2.51 1.77 -2.02
CA SER A 27 -1.49 1.93 -0.99
C SER A 27 -1.99 2.94 0.02
N TYR A 28 -1.65 2.74 1.29
CA TYR A 28 -2.13 3.55 2.41
C TYR A 28 -0.94 3.94 3.29
N GLY A 29 -1.11 5.02 4.04
CA GLY A 29 -0.25 5.43 5.13
C GLY A 29 -1.11 6.14 6.18
N TYR A 30 -0.74 6.04 7.44
CA TYR A 30 -1.49 6.67 8.53
C TYR A 30 -0.54 7.19 9.60
N SER A 31 -0.89 8.31 10.23
CA SER A 31 -0.21 8.82 11.43
C SER A 31 -1.26 8.98 12.54
N ILE A 32 -0.86 8.65 13.76
CA ILE A 32 -1.72 8.74 14.94
C ILE A 32 -1.19 9.88 15.79
N PHE A 33 -2.03 10.89 16.04
CA PHE A 33 -1.73 11.90 17.04
C PHE A 33 -2.12 11.36 18.42
N PRO A 34 -1.15 11.09 19.32
CA PRO A 34 -1.44 10.51 20.64
C PRO A 34 -2.00 11.54 21.63
N GLY A 35 -2.12 12.82 21.25
CA GLY A 35 -2.35 13.93 22.17
C GLY A 35 -1.06 14.40 22.84
N GLY A 36 -1.09 15.58 23.47
CA GLY A 36 0.07 16.19 24.12
C GLY A 36 0.33 17.61 23.60
N ASP A 37 1.48 17.80 22.95
CA ASP A 37 1.90 19.06 22.31
C ASP A 37 0.89 19.57 21.27
N HIS A 38 1.17 20.75 20.71
CA HIS A 38 0.37 21.33 19.64
C HIS A 38 0.26 20.38 18.44
N LEU A 39 -0.97 20.23 17.95
CA LEU A 39 -1.28 19.43 16.77
C LEU A 39 -0.66 20.06 15.52
N ASP A 40 0.40 19.45 15.00
CA ASP A 40 1.01 19.84 13.73
C ASP A 40 0.44 18.98 12.59
N PHE A 41 -0.59 19.51 11.93
CA PHE A 41 -1.23 18.85 10.79
C PHE A 41 -0.27 18.58 9.63
N ASN A 42 0.68 19.48 9.38
CA ASN A 42 1.61 19.32 8.26
C ASN A 42 2.56 18.15 8.52
N LYS A 43 3.06 18.04 9.75
CA LYS A 43 3.90 16.90 10.16
C LYS A 43 3.16 15.58 10.05
N ILE A 44 1.95 15.50 10.59
CA ILE A 44 1.12 14.27 10.58
C ILE A 44 0.78 13.85 9.15
N LEU A 45 0.41 14.80 8.29
CA LEU A 45 0.13 14.52 6.89
C LEU A 45 1.39 14.01 6.17
N LYS A 46 2.55 14.66 6.40
CA LYS A 46 3.82 14.24 5.82
C LYS A 46 4.22 12.83 6.26
N GLU A 47 4.05 12.49 7.54
CA GLU A 47 4.33 11.14 8.05
C GLU A 47 3.46 10.08 7.38
N ALA A 48 2.16 10.36 7.18
CA ALA A 48 1.27 9.46 6.47
C ALA A 48 1.64 9.32 4.99
N ASP A 49 2.02 10.41 4.32
CA ASP A 49 2.46 10.41 2.92
C ASP A 49 3.78 9.64 2.74
N ASP A 50 4.75 9.86 3.63
CA ASP A 50 6.05 9.18 3.63
C ASP A 50 5.85 7.65 3.78
N GLN A 51 5.00 7.21 4.71
CA GLN A 51 4.67 5.79 4.89
C GLN A 51 4.06 5.17 3.62
N MET A 52 3.10 5.87 2.99
CA MET A 52 2.49 5.42 1.75
C MET A 52 3.53 5.35 0.62
N TYR A 53 4.40 6.36 0.50
CA TYR A 53 5.44 6.41 -0.53
C TYR A 53 6.44 5.27 -0.38
N HIS A 54 6.89 4.98 0.83
CA HIS A 54 7.77 3.83 1.11
C HIS A 54 7.10 2.50 0.72
N TYR A 55 5.82 2.32 1.06
CA TYR A 55 5.08 1.13 0.67
C TYR A 55 4.95 1.00 -0.86
N LYS A 56 4.58 2.10 -1.55
CA LYS A 56 4.49 2.16 -3.02
C LYS A 56 5.83 1.81 -3.67
N LYS A 57 6.93 2.38 -3.18
CA LYS A 57 8.27 2.16 -3.73
C LYS A 57 8.69 0.69 -3.61
N ALA A 58 8.55 0.11 -2.42
CA ALA A 58 8.89 -1.29 -2.17
C ALA A 58 8.09 -2.29 -3.04
N HIS A 59 6.83 -1.98 -3.35
CA HIS A 59 5.99 -2.84 -4.19
C HIS A 59 6.16 -2.57 -5.68
N LYS A 60 6.46 -1.34 -6.10
CA LYS A 60 6.73 -1.01 -7.50
C LYS A 60 7.94 -1.78 -8.04
N ASP A 61 9.00 -1.87 -7.24
CA ASP A 61 10.21 -2.61 -7.62
C ASP A 61 9.92 -4.12 -7.77
N ARG A 62 9.06 -4.67 -6.89
CA ARG A 62 8.57 -6.06 -7.02
C ARG A 62 7.72 -6.28 -8.27
N TYR A 63 6.77 -5.39 -8.58
CA TYR A 63 5.94 -5.51 -9.78
C TYR A 63 6.77 -5.42 -11.07
N GLN A 64 7.79 -4.55 -11.10
CA GLN A 64 8.68 -4.46 -12.25
C GLN A 64 9.53 -5.74 -12.43
N GLN A 65 10.00 -6.33 -11.33
CA GLN A 65 10.73 -7.60 -11.34
C GLN A 65 9.85 -8.80 -11.73
N GLU A 66 8.62 -8.90 -11.19
CA GLU A 66 7.69 -9.98 -11.53
C GLU A 66 7.16 -9.87 -12.97
N ALA A 67 6.92 -8.66 -13.47
CA ALA A 67 6.56 -8.43 -14.86
C ALA A 67 7.68 -8.87 -15.80
N SER A 68 8.93 -8.48 -15.53
CA SER A 68 10.08 -8.87 -16.36
C SER A 68 10.35 -10.38 -16.34
N ILE A 69 10.16 -11.06 -15.21
CA ILE A 69 10.24 -12.53 -15.12
C ILE A 69 9.14 -13.20 -15.98
N ARG A 70 7.90 -12.70 -15.93
CA ARG A 70 6.79 -13.25 -16.73
C ARG A 70 7.02 -13.10 -18.24
N TYR A 71 7.53 -11.95 -18.70
CA TYR A 71 7.89 -11.77 -20.11
C TYR A 71 8.97 -12.76 -20.54
N THR A 72 9.98 -12.98 -19.72
CA THR A 72 11.10 -13.90 -20.05
C THR A 72 10.65 -15.37 -20.14
N LEU A 73 9.61 -15.77 -19.40
CA LEU A 73 9.06 -17.14 -19.43
C LEU A 73 8.02 -17.39 -20.54
N GLN A 74 7.53 -16.35 -21.21
CA GLN A 74 6.65 -16.47 -22.39
C GLN A 74 7.44 -16.65 -23.70
N ASP A 75 8.75 -16.39 -23.68
CA ASP A 75 9.66 -16.47 -24.84
C ASP A 75 10.51 -17.77 -24.86
N ILE A 76 10.14 -18.80 -24.06
CA ILE A 76 10.73 -20.15 -24.05
C ILE A 76 9.63 -21.17 -24.39
#